data_AF-A0A966UF49-F1
#
_entry.id   AF-A0A966UF49-F1
#
_cell.length_a   1.000
_cell.length_b   1.000
_cell.length_c   1.000
_cell.angle_alpha   90.00
_cell.angle_beta   90.00
_cell.angle_gamma   90.00
#
_symmetry.space_group_name_H-M   'P 1'
#
loop_
_entity.id
_entity.type
_entity.pdbx_description
1 polymer ?
#
loop_
_entity_poly.entity_id
_entity_poly.type
_entity_poly.pdbx_seq_one_letter_code
_entity_poly.pdbx_strand_id
1 'polypeptide(L)'
;MTNHRAKRVAILLAAGEGTRMRSDVPKVLHTILGRTLIRHVLVATESINADQRVVVVGAKSEEVTQEIAQYDGRVKTVLQERRGGTGHAVRLALENSDNPDDTIVVVVAGPSLLPFLVRVNQPQYLPHF
;
A
#
# COMPACT_ATOMS: atom_id res chain seq x y z
N MET A 1 3.92 -25.45 23.52
CA MET A 1 3.37 -25.31 22.16
C MET A 1 3.34 -23.82 21.83
N THR A 2 4.36 -23.30 21.15
CA THR A 2 4.37 -21.90 20.70
C THR A 2 3.36 -21.72 19.58
N ASN A 3 2.34 -20.91 19.82
CA ASN A 3 1.29 -20.61 18.86
C ASN A 3 1.92 -19.82 17.71
N HIS A 4 2.16 -20.46 16.55
CA HIS A 4 2.78 -19.80 15.42
C HIS A 4 1.71 -18.95 14.72
N ARG A 5 1.67 -17.65 15.07
CA ARG A 5 0.79 -16.69 14.39
C ARG A 5 1.34 -16.47 12.98
N ALA A 6 0.49 -16.72 11.98
CA ALA A 6 0.80 -16.48 10.57
C ALA A 6 1.25 -15.03 10.34
N LYS A 7 2.42 -14.85 9.71
CA LYS A 7 2.99 -13.55 9.41
C LYS A 7 2.17 -12.86 8.32
N ARG A 8 1.62 -11.69 8.64
CA ARG A 8 0.69 -10.95 7.78
C ARG A 8 1.31 -9.69 7.23
N VAL A 9 1.20 -9.51 5.91
CA VAL A 9 1.60 -8.27 5.22
C VAL A 9 0.36 -7.54 4.71
N ALA A 10 0.31 -6.23 4.95
CA ALA A 10 -0.66 -5.33 4.33
C ALA A 10 0.03 -4.49 3.24
N ILE A 11 -0.47 -4.58 2.02
CA ILE A 11 0.04 -3.88 0.84
C ILE A 11 -0.92 -2.74 0.49
N LEU A 12 -0.46 -1.50 0.47
CA LEU A 12 -1.25 -0.33 0.11
C LEU A 12 -0.77 0.19 -1.25
N LEU A 13 -1.69 0.29 -2.21
CA LEU A 13 -1.35 0.73 -3.57
C LEU A 13 -1.65 2.23 -3.74
N ALA A 14 -0.60 3.04 -3.76
CA ALA A 14 -0.65 4.50 -3.86
C ALA A 14 0.10 5.07 -5.09
N ALA A 15 0.51 4.21 -6.04
CA ALA A 15 1.30 4.61 -7.21
C ALA A 15 0.50 5.26 -8.36
N GLY A 16 -0.81 5.43 -8.20
CA GLY A 16 -1.65 6.06 -9.20
C GLY A 16 -1.45 7.57 -9.26
N GLU A 17 -1.12 8.10 -10.44
CA GLU A 17 -0.82 9.53 -10.62
C GLU A 17 -2.01 10.48 -10.43
N GLY A 18 -3.25 9.97 -10.43
CA GLY A 18 -4.42 10.83 -10.25
C GLY A 18 -4.58 11.89 -11.35
N THR A 19 -4.19 11.59 -12.59
CA THR A 19 -4.16 12.53 -13.73
C THR A 19 -5.49 13.25 -14.02
N ARG A 20 -6.62 12.73 -13.53
CA ARG A 20 -7.93 13.40 -13.59
C ARG A 20 -8.05 14.59 -12.64
N MET A 21 -7.15 14.76 -11.67
CA MET A 21 -7.24 15.78 -10.62
C MET A 21 -6.64 17.13 -11.01
N ARG A 22 -6.01 17.29 -12.19
CA ARG A 22 -5.41 18.55 -12.69
C ARG A 22 -4.73 19.37 -11.56
N SER A 23 -3.98 18.70 -10.72
CA SER A 23 -3.35 19.24 -9.51
C SER A 23 -1.91 18.77 -9.49
N ASP A 24 -1.00 19.66 -9.12
CA ASP A 24 0.42 19.32 -8.92
C ASP A 24 0.63 18.52 -7.64
N VAL A 25 -0.33 18.53 -6.71
CA VAL A 25 -0.25 17.73 -5.49
C VAL A 25 -0.59 16.28 -5.81
N PRO A 26 0.21 15.30 -5.35
CA PRO A 26 -0.15 13.88 -5.49
C PRO A 26 -1.54 13.62 -4.94
N LYS A 27 -2.33 12.82 -5.66
CA LYS A 27 -3.69 12.47 -5.24
C LYS A 27 -3.76 12.05 -3.77
N VAL A 28 -2.85 11.17 -3.34
CA VAL A 28 -2.83 10.62 -1.98
C VAL A 28 -2.45 11.63 -0.89
N LEU A 29 -1.90 12.79 -1.27
CA LEU A 29 -1.57 13.90 -0.38
C LEU A 29 -2.69 14.96 -0.31
N HIS A 30 -3.77 14.82 -1.08
CA HIS A 30 -4.91 15.71 -0.92
C HIS A 30 -5.55 15.50 0.47
N THR A 31 -5.86 16.61 1.11
CA THR A 31 -6.41 16.63 2.48
C THR A 31 -7.92 16.63 2.44
N ILE A 32 -8.53 15.73 3.21
CA ILE A 32 -9.97 15.69 3.44
C ILE A 32 -10.22 15.62 4.95
N LEU A 33 -11.05 16.52 5.47
CA LEU A 33 -11.35 16.62 6.90
C LEU A 33 -10.09 16.68 7.78
N GLY A 34 -9.08 17.45 7.33
CA GLY A 34 -7.84 17.69 8.08
C GLY A 34 -6.81 16.55 8.05
N ARG A 35 -7.01 15.48 7.26
CA ARG A 35 -5.99 14.44 7.04
C ARG A 35 -5.81 14.12 5.56
N THR A 36 -4.59 13.78 5.16
CA THR A 36 -4.31 13.32 3.80
C THR A 36 -5.00 11.99 3.51
N LEU A 37 -5.33 11.74 2.25
CA LEU A 37 -5.93 10.47 1.83
C LEU A 37 -5.08 9.27 2.24
N ILE A 38 -3.74 9.36 2.14
CA ILE A 38 -2.85 8.27 2.57
C ILE A 38 -2.96 7.99 4.06
N ARG A 39 -3.09 9.02 4.91
CA ARG A 39 -3.30 8.85 6.35
C ARG A 39 -4.63 8.19 6.66
N HIS A 40 -5.72 8.57 5.97
CA HIS A 40 -7.01 7.90 6.14
C HIS A 40 -6.93 6.41 5.84
N VAL A 41 -6.24 6.03 4.76
CA VAL A 41 -6.03 4.62 4.41
C VAL A 41 -5.17 3.92 5.45
N LEU A 42 -4.06 4.53 5.88
CA LEU A 42 -3.18 3.96 6.91
C LEU A 42 -3.94 3.68 8.20
N VAL A 43 -4.73 4.64 8.69
CA VAL A 43 -5.61 4.48 9.87
C VAL A 43 -6.60 3.33 9.67
N ALA A 44 -7.30 3.30 8.54
CA ALA A 44 -8.27 2.25 8.25
C ALA A 44 -7.66 0.83 8.26
N THR A 45 -6.36 0.73 7.92
CA THR A 45 -5.62 -0.52 7.87
C THR A 45 -4.97 -0.94 9.19
N GLU A 46 -5.04 -0.12 10.25
CA GLU A 46 -4.47 -0.48 11.56
C GLU A 46 -5.15 -1.72 12.15
N SER A 47 -6.46 -1.85 11.95
CA SER A 47 -7.26 -3.00 12.41
C SER A 47 -6.86 -4.34 11.78
N ILE A 48 -6.11 -4.33 10.68
CA ILE A 48 -5.66 -5.53 9.98
C ILE A 48 -4.62 -6.32 10.79
N ASN A 49 -3.99 -5.67 11.78
CA ASN A 49 -2.95 -6.26 12.62
C ASN A 49 -1.87 -6.97 11.78
N ALA A 50 -1.37 -6.29 10.75
CA ALA A 50 -0.28 -6.78 9.91
C ALA A 50 1.07 -6.60 10.63
N ASP A 51 1.95 -7.59 10.49
CA ASP A 51 3.32 -7.55 11.00
C ASP A 51 4.19 -6.58 10.20
N GLN A 52 3.83 -6.38 8.92
CA GLN A 52 4.50 -5.43 8.03
C GLN A 52 3.48 -4.72 7.15
N ARG A 53 3.68 -3.41 6.95
CA ARG A 53 2.94 -2.59 5.97
C ARG A 53 3.88 -2.13 4.87
N VAL A 54 3.48 -2.37 3.63
CA VAL A 54 4.21 -1.97 2.43
C VAL A 54 3.33 -1.04 1.61
N VAL A 55 3.78 0.19 1.35
CA VAL A 55 3.07 1.15 0.51
C VAL A 55 3.81 1.30 -0.81
N VAL A 56 3.13 1.00 -1.92
CA VAL A 56 3.68 1.23 -3.26
C VAL A 56 3.39 2.66 -3.68
N VAL A 57 4.43 3.45 -3.89
CA VAL A 57 4.37 4.87 -4.26
C VAL A 57 4.80 5.07 -5.72
N GLY A 58 4.30 6.12 -6.37
CA GLY A 58 4.54 6.42 -7.78
C GLY A 58 5.13 7.80 -7.96
N ALA A 59 4.53 8.62 -8.83
CA ALA A 59 4.95 10.01 -9.03
C ALA A 59 5.04 10.79 -7.71
N LYS A 60 6.09 11.63 -7.59
CA LYS A 60 6.38 12.42 -6.38
C LYS A 60 6.45 11.56 -5.11
N SER A 61 7.05 10.37 -5.24
CA SER A 61 7.22 9.39 -4.18
C SER A 61 7.91 9.94 -2.93
N GLU A 62 8.82 10.90 -3.08
CA GLU A 62 9.51 11.56 -1.97
C GLU A 62 8.53 12.27 -1.04
N GLU A 63 7.65 13.12 -1.58
CA GLU A 63 6.62 13.83 -0.81
C GLU A 63 5.69 12.84 -0.09
N VAL A 64 5.28 11.78 -0.78
CA VAL A 64 4.42 10.73 -0.22
C VAL A 64 5.13 9.94 0.88
N THR A 65 6.41 9.61 0.68
CA THR A 65 7.22 8.86 1.64
C THR A 65 7.45 9.68 2.90
N GLN A 66 7.71 10.98 2.77
CA GLN A 66 7.85 11.88 3.91
C GLN A 66 6.57 11.96 4.74
N GLU A 67 5.42 12.14 4.09
CA GLU A 67 4.11 12.17 4.77
C GLU A 67 3.82 10.86 5.51
N ILE A 68 4.14 9.72 4.91
CA ILE A 68 4.01 8.40 5.55
C ILE A 68 4.94 8.28 6.75
N ALA A 69 6.21 8.67 6.61
CA ALA A 69 7.21 8.56 7.67
C ALA A 69 6.89 9.47 8.88
N GLN A 70 6.29 10.64 8.64
CA GLN A 70 5.78 11.52 9.70
C GLN A 70 4.62 10.90 10.48
N TYR A 71 3.83 10.03 9.84
CA TYR A 71 2.72 9.33 10.48
C TYR A 71 3.16 8.04 11.17
N ASP A 72 3.88 7.16 10.45
CA ASP A 72 4.38 5.89 10.98
C ASP A 72 5.68 5.45 10.28
N GLY A 73 6.80 5.60 11.00
CA GLY A 73 8.14 5.25 10.51
C GLY A 73 8.40 3.75 10.31
N ARG A 74 7.45 2.86 10.65
CA ARG A 74 7.57 1.40 10.40
C ARG A 74 7.03 0.99 9.04
N VAL A 75 6.35 1.90 8.32
CA VAL A 75 5.78 1.61 7.00
C VAL A 75 6.89 1.61 5.95
N LYS A 76 7.05 0.50 5.22
CA LYS A 76 8.02 0.41 4.12
C LYS A 76 7.40 1.00 2.86
N THR A 77 8.05 1.97 2.24
CA THR A 77 7.64 2.47 0.92
C THR A 77 8.42 1.78 -0.20
N VAL A 78 7.76 1.53 -1.33
CA VAL A 78 8.35 0.88 -2.51
C VAL A 78 7.99 1.72 -3.74
N LEU A 79 9.00 2.18 -4.47
CA LEU A 79 8.80 2.98 -5.68
C LEU A 79 8.38 2.08 -6.85
N GLN A 80 7.29 2.46 -7.51
CA GLN A 80 6.93 1.97 -8.83
C GLN A 80 7.35 3.00 -9.89
N GLU A 81 8.55 2.83 -10.44
CA GLU A 81 9.14 3.76 -11.42
C GLU A 81 8.36 3.82 -12.74
N ARG A 82 7.88 2.66 -13.22
CA ARG A 82 7.13 2.53 -14.48
C ARG A 82 5.67 2.19 -14.23
N ARG A 83 4.80 2.73 -15.09
CA ARG A 83 3.36 2.38 -15.09
C ARG A 83 3.14 0.96 -15.60
N GLY A 84 3.22 -0.01 -14.70
CA GLY A 84 2.92 -1.43 -14.97
C GLY A 84 1.52 -1.86 -14.52
N GLY A 85 0.67 -0.93 -14.09
CA GLY A 85 -0.65 -1.22 -13.53
C GLY A 85 -0.61 -1.82 -12.13
N THR A 86 -1.80 -2.21 -11.64
CA THR A 86 -2.00 -2.69 -10.26
C THR A 86 -1.29 -4.01 -10.00
N GLY A 87 -1.27 -4.94 -10.96
CA GLY A 87 -0.57 -6.23 -10.81
C GLY A 87 0.94 -6.06 -10.63
N HIS A 88 1.57 -5.16 -11.39
CA HIS A 88 2.98 -4.81 -11.20
C HIS A 88 3.22 -4.18 -9.82
N ALA A 89 2.30 -3.34 -9.34
CA ALA A 89 2.41 -2.73 -8.01
C ALA A 89 2.37 -3.79 -6.89
N VAL A 90 1.42 -4.73 -6.97
CA VAL A 90 1.32 -5.85 -6.02
C VAL A 90 2.59 -6.70 -6.04
N ARG A 91 3.11 -7.02 -7.23
CA ARG A 91 4.37 -7.77 -7.39
C ARG A 91 5.54 -7.08 -6.70
N LEU A 92 5.74 -5.78 -6.94
CA LEU A 92 6.81 -5.00 -6.30
C LEU A 92 6.72 -5.03 -4.78
N ALA A 93 5.49 -4.91 -4.24
CA ALA A 93 5.27 -4.98 -2.80
C ALA A 93 5.59 -6.37 -2.22
N LEU A 94 5.19 -7.44 -2.91
CA LEU A 94 5.46 -8.83 -2.50
C LEU A 94 6.97 -9.11 -2.49
N GLU A 95 7.70 -8.74 -3.56
CA GLU A 95 9.16 -8.89 -3.67
C GLU A 95 9.92 -8.09 -2.58
N ASN A 96 9.28 -7.07 -2.00
CA ASN A 96 9.83 -6.24 -0.93
C ASN A 96 9.24 -6.55 0.46
N SER A 97 8.45 -7.61 0.58
CA SER A 97 7.84 -8.05 1.83
C SER A 97 8.54 -9.29 2.38
N ASP A 98 8.51 -9.47 3.70
CA ASP A 98 9.29 -10.52 4.35
C ASP A 98 8.53 -11.86 4.37
N ASN A 99 8.37 -12.51 3.20
CA ASN A 99 7.75 -13.83 3.02
C ASN A 99 6.50 -14.06 3.89
N PRO A 100 5.38 -13.35 3.60
CA PRO A 100 4.16 -13.48 4.39
C PRO A 100 3.49 -14.85 4.22
N ASP A 101 2.91 -15.35 5.31
CA ASP A 101 1.96 -16.47 5.31
C ASP A 101 0.57 -16.03 4.82
N ASP A 102 0.21 -14.76 5.07
CA ASP A 102 -1.09 -14.16 4.71
C ASP A 102 -0.86 -12.76 4.13
N THR A 103 -1.41 -12.49 2.94
CA THR A 103 -1.26 -11.19 2.28
C THR A 103 -2.61 -10.51 2.13
N ILE A 104 -2.68 -9.26 2.57
CA ILE A 104 -3.85 -8.41 2.40
C ILE A 104 -3.47 -7.23 1.53
N VAL A 105 -4.13 -7.11 0.39
CA VAL A 105 -3.94 -6.02 -0.57
C VAL A 105 -5.05 -5.01 -0.39
N VAL A 106 -4.67 -3.79 -0.04
CA VAL A 106 -5.52 -2.62 0.12
C VAL A 106 -5.32 -1.74 -1.11
N VAL A 107 -6.36 -1.63 -1.93
CA VAL A 107 -6.30 -0.82 -3.14
C VAL A 107 -6.94 0.53 -2.88
N VAL A 108 -6.16 1.60 -3.10
CA VAL A 108 -6.66 2.98 -3.03
C VAL A 108 -6.98 3.46 -4.45
N ALA A 109 -8.13 3.05 -4.97
CA ALA A 109 -8.58 3.44 -6.30
C ALA A 109 -9.33 4.79 -6.27
N GLY A 110 -8.95 5.74 -7.13
CA GLY A 110 -9.79 6.90 -7.45
C GLY A 110 -10.09 7.90 -6.31
N PRO A 111 -10.86 8.97 -6.57
CA PRO A 111 -11.20 10.01 -5.59
C PRO A 111 -12.08 9.51 -4.42
N SER A 112 -12.50 8.26 -4.44
CA SER A 112 -13.28 7.65 -3.38
C SER A 112 -12.42 7.41 -2.14
N LEU A 113 -12.91 7.91 -1.00
CA LEU A 113 -12.35 7.70 0.34
C LEU A 113 -12.46 6.26 0.85
N LEU A 114 -13.17 5.39 0.13
CA LEU A 114 -13.40 4.00 0.53
C LEU A 114 -12.27 3.12 -0.01
N PRO A 115 -11.35 2.62 0.84
CA PRO A 115 -10.39 1.62 0.42
C PRO A 115 -11.13 0.32 0.08
N PHE A 116 -10.74 -0.33 -1.02
CA PHE A 116 -11.22 -1.67 -1.34
C PHE A 116 -10.19 -2.70 -0.85
N LEU A 117 -10.64 -3.64 -0.03
CA LEU A 117 -9.79 -4.67 0.58
C LEU A 117 -9.89 -5.97 -0.21
N VAL A 118 -8.75 -6.49 -0.64
CA VAL A 118 -8.61 -7.80 -1.27
C VAL A 118 -7.71 -8.66 -0.40
N ARG A 119 -8.22 -9.78 0.12
CA ARG A 119 -7.37 -10.76 0.80
C ARG A 119 -6.84 -11.75 -0.23
N VAL A 120 -5.52 -11.88 -0.29
CA VAL A 120 -4.83 -12.86 -1.14
C VAL A 120 -4.28 -13.93 -0.22
N ASN A 121 -5.03 -15.02 -0.09
CA ASN A 121 -4.54 -16.22 0.58
C ASN A 121 -3.62 -16.92 -0.43
N GLN A 122 -2.32 -16.99 -0.18
CA GLN A 122 -1.37 -17.66 -1.09
C GLN A 122 -1.59 -19.17 -0.98
N PRO A 123 -2.27 -19.86 -1.93
CA PRO A 123 -2.25 -21.29 -1.95
C PRO A 123 -0.99 -21.64 -2.75
N GLN A 124 0.14 -21.75 -2.05
CA GLN A 124 1.35 -22.46 -2.48
C GLN A 124 1.69 -22.42 -3.99
N TYR A 125 2.75 -21.65 -4.31
CA TYR A 125 3.48 -21.60 -5.59
C TYR A 125 2.84 -20.80 -6.74
N LEU A 126 3.48 -19.68 -7.12
CA LEU A 126 3.50 -19.19 -8.50
C LEU A 126 4.59 -19.97 -9.27
N PRO A 127 4.37 -20.34 -10.54
CA PRO A 127 5.29 -21.20 -11.27
C PRO A 127 6.64 -20.52 -11.51
N HIS A 128 7.70 -21.34 -11.56
CA HIS A 128 8.93 -20.95 -12.25
C HIS A 128 8.60 -20.64 -13.70
N PHE A 129 9.22 -19.57 -14.21
CA PHE A 129 9.06 -18.97 -15.54
C PHE A 129 8.85 -19.95 -16.69
#